data_AF-A0A6S7IV92-F1
#
_entry.id   AF-A0A6S7IV92-F1
#
_cell.length_a   1.000
_cell.length_b   1.000
_cell.length_c   1.000
_cell.angle_alpha   90.00
_cell.angle_beta   90.00
_cell.angle_gamma   90.00
#
_symmetry.space_group_name_H-M   'P 1'
#
loop_
_entity.id
_entity.type
_entity.pdbx_description
1 polymer ?
#
loop_
_entity_poly.entity_id
_entity_poly.type
_entity_poly.pdbx_seq_one_letter_code
_entity_poly.pdbx_strand_id
1 'polypeptide(L)'
;MNGTPRQQSKSASSRRFSQRTIFDSIEGGLNRFIGVFTPRRSTSSHPRKVKALYNVSTTTSKGADEVLQELQNVIEKRQGWMYKSSGYTIRCKTVDERGKIVLDFELEVCEIPRLELIGIRRKRLKGDTWAYKKICEEILKEADL
;
A
#
# COMPACT_ATOMS: atom_id res chain seq x y z
N MET A 1 30.00 55.34 -15.84
CA MET A 1 30.43 53.94 -15.60
C MET A 1 29.89 53.51 -14.23
N ASN A 2 28.90 52.62 -14.27
CA ASN A 2 28.47 51.59 -13.30
C ASN A 2 28.50 51.85 -11.79
N GLY A 3 27.35 51.58 -11.14
CA GLY A 3 27.30 50.87 -9.86
C GLY A 3 26.39 51.47 -8.79
N THR A 4 25.18 50.93 -8.66
CA THR A 4 24.16 51.20 -7.64
C THR A 4 24.59 50.84 -6.20
N PRO A 5 24.07 51.51 -5.16
CA PRO A 5 24.22 51.10 -3.76
C PRO A 5 22.91 50.48 -3.23
N ARG A 6 22.97 49.30 -2.59
CA ARG A 6 22.04 48.95 -1.49
C ARG A 6 22.52 47.72 -0.71
N GLN A 7 23.20 47.97 0.41
CA GLN A 7 23.38 46.96 1.47
C GLN A 7 22.12 46.94 2.35
N GLN A 8 21.58 45.76 2.66
CA GLN A 8 20.63 45.57 3.77
C GLN A 8 21.35 44.86 4.91
N SER A 9 21.17 45.39 6.11
CA SER A 9 21.78 44.93 7.35
C SER A 9 20.72 44.43 8.34
N LYS A 10 21.07 43.30 8.98
CA LYS A 10 20.88 42.89 10.39
C LYS A 10 19.49 42.55 10.99
N SER A 11 19.50 41.33 11.56
CA SER A 11 19.13 40.92 12.94
C SER A 11 17.70 40.47 13.33
N ALA A 12 17.65 39.17 13.69
CA ALA A 12 17.23 38.59 14.98
C ALA A 12 15.76 38.49 15.42
N SER A 13 15.39 37.22 15.65
CA SER A 13 14.56 36.65 16.74
C SER A 13 13.12 37.09 16.95
N SER A 14 12.20 36.12 16.84
CA SER A 14 11.16 35.89 17.84
C SER A 14 10.68 34.44 17.79
N ARG A 15 11.21 33.63 18.71
CA ARG A 15 10.57 32.39 19.18
C ARG A 15 9.28 32.79 19.88
N ARG A 16 8.14 32.20 19.51
CA ARG A 16 6.97 32.12 20.39
C ARG A 16 6.65 30.66 20.69
N PHE A 17 6.77 30.43 21.98
CA PHE A 17 6.45 29.26 22.77
C PHE A 17 4.97 29.35 23.16
N SER A 18 4.21 28.26 22.99
CA SER A 18 3.02 27.92 23.79
C SER A 18 2.61 26.50 23.35
N GLN A 19 2.43 25.50 24.20
CA GLN A 19 2.30 25.43 25.64
C GLN A 19 2.72 24.02 26.07
N ARG A 20 3.47 23.91 27.17
CA ARG A 20 3.78 22.65 27.85
C ARG A 20 2.50 22.08 28.45
N THR A 21 2.36 20.76 28.45
CA THR A 21 1.99 20.06 29.70
C THR A 21 2.75 18.74 29.74
N ILE A 22 3.68 18.70 30.69
CA ILE A 22 4.35 17.51 31.18
C ILE A 22 3.35 16.84 32.12
N PHE A 23 3.02 15.58 31.87
CA PHE A 23 2.69 14.65 32.94
C PHE A 23 3.56 13.42 32.73
N ASP A 24 4.76 13.54 33.30
CA ASP A 24 5.55 12.44 33.81
C ASP A 24 4.90 12.01 35.12
N SER A 25 4.59 10.71 35.24
CA SER A 25 4.34 9.93 36.47
C SER A 25 3.22 8.92 36.25
N ILE A 26 3.59 7.66 36.04
CA ILE A 26 3.26 6.51 36.90
C ILE A 26 3.87 5.29 36.20
N GLU A 27 5.05 4.92 36.69
CA GLU A 27 5.53 3.55 36.60
C GLU A 27 4.55 2.63 37.35
N GLY A 28 4.34 1.43 36.82
CA GLY A 28 3.71 0.36 37.57
C GLY A 28 2.34 -0.09 37.03
N GLY A 29 2.38 -0.94 36.00
CA GLY A 29 1.44 -2.06 35.88
C GLY A 29 0.13 -1.82 35.14
N LEU A 30 0.12 -2.00 33.82
CA LEU A 30 -1.07 -2.44 33.07
C LEU A 30 -0.67 -3.33 31.88
N ASN A 31 -0.05 -4.47 32.19
CA ASN A 31 0.04 -5.60 31.27
C ASN A 31 -1.34 -6.27 31.16
N ARG A 32 -2.30 -5.69 30.40
CA ARG A 32 -3.48 -6.42 29.84
C ARG A 32 -4.35 -5.70 28.80
N PHE A 33 -4.12 -4.44 28.43
CA PHE A 33 -5.07 -3.70 27.55
C PHE A 33 -4.48 -3.11 26.27
N ILE A 34 -3.48 -3.77 25.66
CA ILE A 34 -2.98 -3.44 24.30
C ILE A 34 -3.93 -4.03 23.24
N GLY A 35 -5.19 -3.59 23.25
CA GLY A 35 -6.21 -3.99 22.28
C GLY A 35 -7.09 -2.85 21.75
N VAL A 36 -7.04 -1.66 22.37
CA VAL A 36 -8.01 -0.59 22.11
C VAL A 36 -7.43 0.63 21.36
N PHE A 37 -6.11 0.71 21.15
CA PHE A 37 -5.47 1.83 20.43
C PHE A 37 -4.63 1.41 19.23
N THR A 38 -5.07 0.38 18.49
CA THR A 38 -4.70 0.28 17.08
C THR A 38 -5.90 0.72 16.26
N PRO A 39 -5.82 1.76 15.41
CA PRO A 39 -6.82 1.93 14.39
C PRO A 39 -6.74 0.68 13.51
N ARG A 40 -7.69 -0.25 13.71
CA ARG A 40 -7.97 -1.31 12.73
C ARG A 40 -8.15 -0.56 11.42
N ARG A 41 -7.17 -0.70 10.50
CA ARG A 41 -7.40 -0.34 9.11
C ARG A 41 -8.66 -1.07 8.71
N SER A 42 -9.73 -0.30 8.50
CA SER A 42 -11.02 -0.78 8.06
C SER A 42 -10.78 -1.82 6.98
N THR A 43 -11.15 -3.06 7.26
CA THR A 43 -11.36 -4.06 6.22
C THR A 43 -12.52 -3.50 5.41
N SER A 44 -12.22 -2.74 4.34
CA SER A 44 -13.27 -2.12 3.55
C SER A 44 -14.13 -3.24 3.00
N SER A 45 -15.41 -3.24 3.36
CA SER A 45 -16.39 -4.22 2.87
C SER A 45 -16.64 -4.09 1.37
N HIS A 46 -16.08 -3.06 0.73
CA HIS A 46 -16.22 -2.78 -0.69
C HIS A 46 -14.85 -2.52 -1.31
N PRO A 47 -14.67 -2.82 -2.60
CA PRO A 47 -13.47 -2.48 -3.36
C PRO A 47 -13.22 -0.97 -3.37
N ARG A 48 -11.94 -0.58 -3.51
CA ARG A 48 -11.59 0.83 -3.68
C ARG A 48 -12.08 1.31 -5.04
N LYS A 49 -12.76 2.46 -5.08
CA LYS A 49 -13.12 3.15 -6.32
C LYS A 49 -11.93 3.93 -6.85
N VAL A 50 -11.52 3.70 -8.10
CA VAL A 50 -10.42 4.42 -8.75
C VAL A 50 -10.91 5.29 -9.91
N LYS A 51 -10.37 6.51 -10.01
CA LYS A 51 -10.78 7.51 -11.01
C LYS A 51 -9.96 7.44 -12.31
N ALA A 52 -8.82 6.76 -12.31
CA ALA A 52 -7.91 6.70 -13.45
C ALA A 52 -7.20 5.35 -13.54
N LEU A 53 -6.95 4.89 -14.77
CA LEU A 53 -6.49 3.53 -15.10
C LEU A 53 -4.97 3.35 -15.06
N TYR A 54 -4.19 4.38 -14.71
CA TYR A 54 -2.74 4.39 -14.90
C TYR A 54 -1.97 3.28 -14.15
N ASN A 55 -2.58 2.64 -13.16
CA ASN A 55 -2.03 1.48 -12.45
C ASN A 55 -2.99 0.29 -12.39
N VAL A 56 -4.11 0.37 -13.12
CA VAL A 56 -5.14 -0.67 -13.15
C VAL A 56 -4.90 -1.49 -14.39
N SER A 57 -4.77 -2.79 -14.22
CA SER A 57 -4.54 -3.73 -15.30
C SER A 57 -5.62 -4.77 -15.24
N THR A 58 -6.10 -5.18 -16.40
CA THR A 58 -7.32 -5.96 -16.56
C THR A 58 -8.60 -5.20 -16.20
N THR A 59 -9.60 -5.33 -17.06
CA THR A 59 -10.98 -4.93 -16.79
C THR A 59 -11.87 -6.14 -17.01
N THR A 60 -12.53 -6.61 -15.96
CA THR A 60 -13.41 -7.79 -16.01
C THR A 60 -14.84 -7.42 -15.60
N SER A 61 -15.81 -8.15 -16.16
CA SER A 61 -17.21 -8.10 -15.76
C SER A 61 -17.52 -9.02 -14.56
N LYS A 62 -16.55 -9.82 -14.12
CA LYS A 62 -16.65 -10.67 -12.92
C LYS A 62 -16.86 -9.82 -11.66
N GLY A 63 -17.54 -10.39 -10.66
CA GLY A 63 -17.78 -9.72 -9.38
C GLY A 63 -16.48 -9.49 -8.61
N ALA A 64 -16.40 -8.44 -7.77
CA ALA A 64 -15.17 -8.13 -7.07
C ALA A 64 -14.68 -9.25 -6.12
N ASP A 65 -15.61 -9.94 -5.46
CA ASP A 65 -15.32 -11.08 -4.60
C ASP A 65 -14.82 -12.29 -5.40
N GLU A 66 -15.40 -12.53 -6.57
CA GLU A 66 -14.98 -13.59 -7.49
C GLU A 66 -13.55 -13.33 -8.00
N VAL A 67 -13.25 -12.09 -8.42
CA VAL A 67 -11.89 -11.69 -8.83
C VAL A 67 -10.89 -11.86 -7.68
N LEU A 68 -11.28 -11.47 -6.46
CA LEU A 68 -10.44 -11.63 -5.28
C LEU A 68 -10.16 -13.11 -4.99
N GLN A 69 -11.16 -13.98 -5.12
CA GLN A 69 -11.02 -15.43 -4.93
C GLN A 69 -10.11 -16.05 -5.99
N GLU A 70 -10.27 -15.71 -7.26
CA GLU A 70 -9.40 -16.21 -8.34
C GLU A 70 -7.93 -15.84 -8.11
N LEU A 71 -7.67 -14.58 -7.73
CA LEU A 71 -6.32 -14.15 -7.38
C LEU A 71 -5.76 -14.94 -6.18
N GLN A 72 -6.56 -15.15 -5.13
CA GLN A 72 -6.15 -15.94 -3.98
C GLN A 72 -5.82 -17.39 -4.37
N ASN A 73 -6.69 -18.03 -5.17
CA ASN A 73 -6.50 -19.40 -5.64
C ASN A 73 -5.20 -19.58 -6.43
N VAL A 74 -4.87 -18.62 -7.31
CA VAL A 74 -3.61 -18.66 -8.07
C VAL A 74 -2.40 -18.46 -7.16
N ILE A 75 -2.48 -17.52 -6.21
CA ILE A 75 -1.38 -17.23 -5.28
C ILE A 75 -1.13 -18.38 -4.30
N GLU A 76 -2.17 -19.03 -3.81
CA GLU A 76 -2.09 -20.17 -2.89
C GLU A 76 -1.39 -21.38 -3.50
N LYS A 77 -1.52 -21.58 -4.82
CA LYS A 77 -0.85 -22.65 -5.56
C LYS A 77 0.66 -22.40 -5.73
N ARG A 78 1.15 -21.18 -5.47
CA ARG A 78 2.57 -20.81 -5.64
C ARG A 78 3.37 -21.30 -4.42
N GLN A 79 4.21 -22.31 -4.63
CA GLN A 79 5.12 -22.79 -3.60
C GLN A 79 6.21 -21.75 -3.27
N GLY A 80 6.55 -21.62 -1.98
CA GLY A 80 7.61 -20.72 -1.51
C GLY A 80 7.23 -19.23 -1.47
N TRP A 81 5.97 -18.89 -1.71
CA TRP A 81 5.48 -17.52 -1.61
C TRP A 81 4.88 -17.27 -0.25
N MET A 82 5.11 -16.06 0.27
CA MET A 82 4.40 -15.56 1.45
C MET A 82 3.33 -14.58 0.98
N TYR A 83 2.09 -14.75 1.42
CA TYR A 83 1.05 -13.79 1.09
C TYR A 83 0.19 -13.43 2.31
N LYS A 84 -0.47 -12.27 2.22
CA LYS A 84 -1.45 -11.82 3.20
C LYS A 84 -2.59 -11.10 2.48
N SER A 85 -3.82 -11.56 2.70
CA SER A 85 -5.03 -10.87 2.26
C SER A 85 -5.53 -9.89 3.35
N SER A 86 -6.06 -8.75 2.91
CA SER A 86 -6.67 -7.74 3.78
C SER A 86 -7.72 -6.98 2.97
N GLY A 87 -9.00 -7.33 3.15
CA GLY A 87 -10.07 -6.85 2.27
C GLY A 87 -9.80 -7.24 0.83
N TYR A 88 -9.97 -6.30 -0.10
CA TYR A 88 -9.71 -6.49 -1.54
C TYR A 88 -8.24 -6.33 -1.95
N THR A 89 -7.30 -6.40 -1.01
CA THR A 89 -5.86 -6.32 -1.30
C THR A 89 -5.15 -7.59 -0.88
N ILE A 90 -4.34 -8.14 -1.77
CA ILE A 90 -3.42 -9.25 -1.50
C ILE A 90 -2.00 -8.72 -1.60
N ARG A 91 -1.22 -8.87 -0.53
CA ARG A 91 0.23 -8.59 -0.54
C ARG A 91 0.98 -9.90 -0.71
N CYS A 92 1.88 -9.95 -1.69
CA CYS A 92 2.68 -11.12 -2.03
C CYS A 92 4.16 -10.81 -1.87
N LYS A 93 4.90 -11.80 -1.38
CA LYS A 93 6.35 -11.76 -1.26
C LYS A 93 6.94 -13.07 -1.75
N THR A 94 7.98 -12.97 -2.57
CA THR A 94 8.78 -14.13 -2.98
C THR A 94 10.14 -14.06 -2.32
N VAL A 95 10.70 -15.22 -2.00
CA VAL A 95 12.04 -15.35 -1.40
C VAL A 95 12.97 -16.08 -2.36
N ASP A 96 14.26 -15.76 -2.31
CA ASP A 96 15.29 -16.58 -2.95
C ASP A 96 15.61 -17.82 -2.10
N GLU A 97 16.52 -18.67 -2.60
CA GLU A 97 16.99 -19.87 -1.91
C GLU A 97 17.66 -19.57 -0.55
N ARG A 98 18.07 -18.32 -0.32
CA ARG A 98 18.67 -17.85 0.93
C ARG A 98 17.62 -17.27 1.89
N GLY A 99 16.34 -17.33 1.54
CA GLY A 99 15.23 -16.78 2.31
C GLY A 99 15.10 -15.26 2.25
N LYS A 100 15.84 -14.58 1.36
CA LYS A 100 15.77 -13.12 1.21
C LYS A 100 14.58 -12.77 0.32
N ILE A 101 13.77 -11.80 0.75
CA ILE A 101 12.68 -11.26 -0.05
C ILE A 101 13.24 -10.60 -1.32
N VAL A 102 12.94 -11.18 -2.49
CA VAL A 102 13.37 -10.67 -3.80
C VAL A 102 12.29 -9.85 -4.50
N LEU A 103 11.00 -10.16 -4.28
CA LEU A 103 9.87 -9.34 -4.71
C LEU A 103 8.90 -9.13 -3.55
N ASP A 104 8.33 -7.92 -3.48
CA ASP A 104 7.24 -7.56 -2.57
C ASP A 104 6.29 -6.66 -3.33
N PHE A 105 5.02 -7.04 -3.42
CA PHE A 105 4.03 -6.30 -4.19
C PHE A 105 2.61 -6.51 -3.67
N GLU A 106 1.72 -5.60 -4.07
CA GLU A 106 0.30 -5.63 -3.74
C GLU A 106 -0.52 -5.72 -5.03
N LEU A 107 -1.55 -6.57 -5.00
CA LEU A 107 -2.63 -6.63 -5.97
C LEU A 107 -3.91 -6.20 -5.25
N GLU A 108 -4.54 -5.13 -5.72
CA GLU A 108 -5.75 -4.57 -5.13
C GLU A 108 -6.89 -4.62 -6.14
N VAL A 109 -7.95 -5.36 -5.83
CA VAL A 109 -9.19 -5.38 -6.60
C VAL A 109 -9.92 -4.05 -6.36
N CYS A 110 -10.31 -3.41 -7.45
CA CYS A 110 -10.85 -2.06 -7.42
C CYS A 110 -12.00 -1.90 -8.42
N GLU A 111 -12.96 -1.05 -8.06
CA GLU A 111 -14.07 -0.69 -8.94
C GLU A 111 -13.66 0.51 -9.82
N ILE A 112 -14.06 0.46 -11.08
CA ILE A 112 -13.93 1.56 -12.05
C ILE A 112 -15.32 2.15 -12.28
N PRO A 113 -15.75 3.17 -11.53
CA PRO A 113 -17.14 3.60 -11.50
C PRO A 113 -17.68 4.11 -12.84
N ARG A 114 -16.81 4.62 -13.72
CA ARG A 114 -17.21 5.12 -15.04
C ARG A 114 -17.49 4.02 -16.06
N LEU A 115 -16.90 2.85 -15.87
CA LEU A 115 -17.04 1.72 -16.77
C LEU A 115 -17.90 0.61 -16.16
N GLU A 116 -18.22 0.72 -14.86
CA GLU A 116 -18.91 -0.31 -14.08
C GLU A 116 -18.19 -1.67 -14.14
N LEU A 117 -16.86 -1.63 -14.30
CA LEU A 117 -15.98 -2.80 -14.36
C LEU A 117 -15.12 -2.90 -13.10
N ILE A 118 -14.70 -4.13 -12.83
CA ILE A 118 -13.68 -4.41 -11.82
C ILE A 118 -12.31 -4.41 -12.50
N GLY A 119 -11.32 -3.78 -11.87
CA GLY A 119 -9.95 -3.80 -12.31
C GLY A 119 -8.99 -4.18 -11.19
N ILE A 120 -7.73 -4.44 -11.55
CA ILE A 120 -6.71 -4.87 -10.60
C ILE A 120 -5.60 -3.83 -10.57
N ARG A 121 -5.52 -3.12 -9.45
CA ARG A 121 -4.45 -2.16 -9.20
C ARG A 121 -3.19 -2.89 -8.76
N ARG A 122 -2.14 -2.77 -9.57
CA ARG A 122 -0.83 -3.38 -9.31
C ARG A 122 0.10 -2.38 -8.63
N LYS A 123 0.76 -2.77 -7.54
CA LYS A 123 1.74 -1.91 -6.85
C LYS A 123 2.99 -2.67 -6.42
N ARG A 124 4.13 -2.37 -7.03
CA ARG A 124 5.45 -2.87 -6.61
C ARG A 124 5.92 -2.14 -5.35
N LEU A 125 6.37 -2.89 -4.35
CA LEU A 125 6.99 -2.36 -3.13
C LEU A 125 8.52 -2.59 -3.15
N LYS A 126 8.96 -3.76 -3.64
CA LYS A 126 10.36 -4.15 -3.74
C LYS A 126 10.60 -5.09 -4.92
N GLY A 127 11.84 -5.11 -5.41
CA GLY A 127 12.36 -6.10 -6.35
C GLY A 127 12.50 -5.56 -7.78
N ASP A 128 13.01 -6.38 -8.68
CA ASP A 128 13.27 -5.97 -10.06
C ASP A 128 11.96 -5.65 -10.82
N THR A 129 12.01 -4.65 -11.70
CA THR A 129 10.84 -4.16 -12.43
C THR A 129 10.35 -5.19 -13.46
N TRP A 130 11.28 -5.86 -14.16
CA TRP A 130 10.93 -6.87 -15.15
C TRP A 130 10.39 -8.12 -14.51
N ALA A 131 11.05 -8.60 -13.45
CA ALA A 131 10.57 -9.74 -12.66
C ALA A 131 9.16 -9.48 -12.10
N TYR A 132 8.91 -8.28 -11.58
CA TYR A 132 7.59 -7.86 -11.10
C TYR A 132 6.53 -7.87 -12.21
N LYS A 133 6.82 -7.27 -13.37
CA LYS A 133 5.89 -7.23 -14.51
C LYS A 133 5.52 -8.64 -14.97
N LYS A 134 6.54 -9.48 -15.18
CA LYS A 134 6.37 -10.87 -15.64
C LYS A 134 5.49 -11.66 -14.69
N ILE A 135 5.80 -11.63 -13.38
CA ILE A 135 5.00 -12.35 -12.38
C ILE A 135 3.57 -11.82 -12.31
N CYS A 136 3.35 -10.51 -12.37
CA CYS A 136 1.98 -9.99 -12.36
C CYS A 136 1.20 -10.44 -13.60
N GLU A 137 1.82 -10.47 -14.77
CA GLU A 137 1.19 -10.95 -16.01
C GLU A 137 0.87 -12.45 -15.93
N GLU A 138 1.76 -13.26 -15.38
CA GLU A 138 1.52 -14.69 -15.14
C GLU A 138 0.34 -14.93 -14.20
N ILE A 139 0.26 -14.20 -13.07
CA ILE A 139 -0.85 -14.30 -12.12
C ILE A 139 -2.18 -13.95 -12.78
N LEU A 140 -2.24 -12.84 -13.52
CA LEU A 140 -3.46 -12.39 -14.19
C LEU A 140 -3.92 -13.40 -15.25
N LYS A 141 -2.98 -13.92 -16.03
CA LYS A 141 -3.26 -14.94 -17.05
C LYS A 141 -3.80 -16.24 -16.44
N GLU A 142 -3.21 -16.70 -15.33
CA GLU A 142 -3.64 -17.92 -14.65
C GLU A 142 -4.99 -17.78 -13.93
N ALA A 143 -5.33 -16.55 -13.51
CA ALA A 143 -6.60 -16.23 -12.87
C ALA A 143 -7.74 -15.99 -13.88
N ASP A 144 -7.45 -16.08 -15.19
CA ASP A 144 -8.40 -15.76 -16.26
C ASP A 144 -8.97 -14.32 -16.12
N LEU A 145 -8.04 -13.36 -15.97
CA LEU A 145 -8.29 -11.94 -15.75
C LEU A 145 -7.62 -11.07 -16.82
#